data_AF-A0A529PAF9-F1
#
_entry.id   AF-A0A529PAF9-F1
#
_cell.length_a   1.000
_cell.length_b   1.000
_cell.length_c   1.000
_cell.angle_alpha   90.00
_cell.angle_beta   90.00
_cell.angle_gamma   90.00
#
_symmetry.space_group_name_H-M   'P 1'
#
loop_
_entity.id
_entity.type
_entity.pdbx_description
1 polymer ?
#
loop_
_entity_poly.entity_id
_entity_poly.type
_entity_poly.pdbx_seq_one_letter_code
_entity_poly.pdbx_strand_id
1 'polypeptide(L)'
;MSAAAIDADDRIIRESGIDARIALIVQPVLRGIGFRLVRVHLSGQNGLTLQIMAEREDGTMTVEDCEEVSRAVSPALDVEDPIEKAYHLEV
;
A
#
# COMPACT_ATOMS: atom_id res chain seq x y z
N MET A 1 -8.69 -22.43 -15.06
CA MET A 1 -9.84 -21.94 -14.25
C MET A 1 -9.47 -22.11 -12.78
N SER A 2 -9.16 -21.04 -12.09
CA SER A 2 -9.45 -20.92 -10.66
C SER A 2 -9.61 -19.45 -10.36
N ALA A 3 -10.86 -19.06 -10.15
CA ALA A 3 -11.24 -17.77 -9.62
C ALA A 3 -11.04 -17.84 -8.10
N ALA A 4 -9.97 -17.22 -7.60
CA ALA A 4 -9.77 -17.07 -6.16
C ALA A 4 -8.88 -15.85 -5.88
N ALA A 5 -9.41 -14.64 -6.08
CA ALA A 5 -8.86 -13.43 -5.45
C ALA A 5 -9.88 -12.27 -5.37
N ILE A 6 -11.17 -12.54 -5.56
CA ILE A 6 -12.21 -11.51 -5.38
C ILE A 6 -12.68 -11.38 -3.91
N ASP A 7 -12.09 -12.14 -2.98
CA ASP A 7 -12.61 -12.35 -1.62
C ASP A 7 -11.66 -11.95 -0.48
N ALA A 8 -10.72 -11.01 -0.66
CA ALA A 8 -9.79 -10.65 0.42
C ALA A 8 -9.39 -9.18 0.42
N ASP A 9 -10.36 -8.29 0.18
CA ASP A 9 -10.20 -6.85 0.37
C ASP A 9 -11.24 -6.37 1.38
N ASP A 10 -10.87 -6.47 2.65
CA ASP A 10 -11.69 -6.13 3.82
C ASP A 10 -11.83 -4.62 4.04
N ARG A 11 -11.26 -3.79 3.16
CA ARG A 11 -11.33 -2.34 3.27
C ARG A 11 -12.74 -1.86 2.92
N ILE A 12 -13.33 -1.08 3.83
CA ILE A 12 -14.67 -0.49 3.67
C ILE A 12 -14.70 0.52 2.51
N ILE A 13 -13.59 1.23 2.31
CA ILE A 13 -13.43 2.20 1.23
C ILE A 13 -12.34 1.67 0.31
N ARG A 14 -12.70 1.51 -0.97
CA ARG A 14 -11.74 1.17 -2.03
C ARG A 14 -11.31 2.43 -2.74
N GLU A 15 -10.02 2.52 -3.02
CA GLU A 15 -9.47 3.62 -3.78
C GLU A 15 -9.93 3.57 -5.24
N SER A 16 -9.75 4.67 -5.97
CA SER A 16 -10.01 4.75 -7.41
C SER A 16 -8.84 5.40 -8.13
N GLY A 17 -8.76 5.22 -9.45
CA GLY A 17 -7.69 5.83 -10.25
C GLY A 17 -6.31 5.31 -9.85
N ILE A 18 -5.37 6.22 -9.63
CA ILE A 18 -3.97 5.88 -9.34
C ILE A 18 -3.81 5.20 -7.98
N ASP A 19 -4.53 5.65 -6.97
CA ASP A 19 -4.53 5.10 -5.62
C ASP A 19 -4.91 3.61 -5.64
N ALA A 20 -5.90 3.22 -6.47
CA ALA A 20 -6.31 1.83 -6.66
C ALA A 20 -5.22 0.98 -7.34
N ARG A 21 -4.54 1.55 -8.34
CA ARG A 21 -3.43 0.86 -9.02
C ARG A 21 -2.29 0.59 -8.05
N ILE A 22 -1.95 1.57 -7.20
CA ILE A 22 -0.91 1.41 -6.19
C ILE A 22 -1.33 0.37 -5.14
N ALA A 23 -2.59 0.40 -4.69
CA ALA A 23 -3.12 -0.60 -3.76
C ALA A 23 -2.94 -2.04 -4.29
N LEU A 24 -3.21 -2.28 -5.57
CA LEU A 24 -3.02 -3.60 -6.20
C LEU A 24 -1.56 -4.07 -6.21
N ILE A 25 -0.60 -3.14 -6.26
CA ILE A 25 0.84 -3.44 -6.23
C ILE A 25 1.29 -3.78 -4.81
N VAL A 26 0.90 -2.97 -3.82
CA VAL A 26 1.44 -3.07 -2.45
C VAL A 26 0.70 -4.08 -1.59
N GLN A 27 -0.59 -4.34 -1.84
CA GLN A 27 -1.38 -5.30 -1.06
C GLN A 27 -0.81 -6.73 -1.03
N PRO A 28 -0.35 -7.34 -2.15
CA PRO A 28 0.28 -8.67 -2.08
C PRO A 28 1.61 -8.66 -1.32
N VAL A 29 2.38 -7.56 -1.40
CA VAL A 29 3.64 -7.40 -0.66
C VAL A 29 3.38 -7.34 0.83
N LEU A 30 2.46 -6.48 1.27
CA LEU A 30 2.05 -6.35 2.67
C LEU A 30 1.54 -7.68 3.25
N ARG A 31 0.71 -8.40 2.50
CA ARG A 31 0.24 -9.73 2.92
C ARG A 31 1.37 -10.74 3.06
N GLY A 32 2.39 -10.66 2.21
CA GLY A 32 3.57 -11.52 2.28
C GLY A 32 4.40 -11.35 3.57
N ILE A 33 4.30 -10.18 4.22
CA ILE A 33 4.99 -9.87 5.48
C ILE A 33 4.04 -9.79 6.69
N GLY A 34 2.78 -10.23 6.55
CA GLY A 34 1.83 -10.33 7.67
C GLY A 34 1.10 -9.03 8.03
N PHE A 35 1.01 -8.09 7.08
CA PHE A 35 0.26 -6.85 7.24
C PHE A 35 -0.95 -6.80 6.30
N ARG A 36 -2.00 -6.11 6.74
CA ARG A 36 -3.15 -5.77 5.91
C ARG A 36 -3.07 -4.31 5.47
N LEU A 37 -3.45 -4.07 4.23
CA LEU A 37 -3.58 -2.71 3.69
C LEU A 37 -4.85 -2.08 4.26
N VAL A 38 -4.71 -0.90 4.85
CA VAL A 38 -5.84 -0.09 5.37
C VAL A 38 -6.27 0.92 4.33
N ARG A 39 -5.31 1.65 3.75
CA ARG A 39 -5.57 2.73 2.79
C ARG A 39 -4.34 3.03 1.96
N VAL A 40 -4.57 3.40 0.70
CA VAL A 40 -3.62 4.14 -0.12
C VAL A 40 -4.18 5.52 -0.43
N HIS A 41 -3.34 6.55 -0.41
CA HIS A 41 -3.75 7.87 -0.84
C HIS A 41 -2.60 8.66 -1.46
N LEU A 42 -2.76 9.09 -2.71
CA LEU A 42 -1.85 10.04 -3.34
C LEU A 42 -2.42 11.46 -3.18
N SER A 43 -1.66 12.33 -2.54
CA SER A 43 -2.07 13.72 -2.28
C SER A 43 -1.03 14.73 -2.78
N GLY A 44 -1.51 15.92 -3.15
CA GLY A 44 -0.66 17.05 -3.56
C GLY A 44 -0.18 17.93 -2.39
N GLN A 45 -0.17 17.42 -1.16
CA GLN A 45 0.30 18.19 0.01
C GLN A 45 1.83 18.11 0.12
N ASN A 46 2.48 19.21 0.49
CA ASN A 46 3.94 19.30 0.61
C ASN A 46 4.72 18.83 -0.64
N GLY A 47 4.12 18.92 -1.82
CA GLY A 47 4.62 18.26 -3.03
C GLY A 47 3.67 17.16 -3.47
N LEU A 48 4.20 15.99 -3.81
CA LEU A 48 3.41 14.79 -4.07
C LEU A 48 3.73 13.78 -2.97
N THR A 49 2.72 13.34 -2.22
CA THR A 49 2.89 12.38 -1.11
C THR A 49 2.03 11.16 -1.35
N LEU A 50 2.67 9.99 -1.34
CA LEU A 50 2.01 8.70 -1.34
C LEU A 50 1.95 8.18 0.09
N GLN A 51 0.76 8.10 0.65
CA GLN A 51 0.50 7.53 1.96
C GLN A 51 0.01 6.08 1.82
N ILE A 52 0.65 5.15 2.54
CA ILE A 52 0.26 3.74 2.61
C ILE A 52 0.04 3.39 4.08
N MET A 53 -1.22 3.32 4.50
CA MET A 53 -1.56 2.88 5.84
C MET A 53 -1.68 1.36 5.86
N ALA A 54 -0.92 0.73 6.73
CA ALA A 54 -0.96 -0.71 6.97
C ALA A 54 -1.06 -0.99 8.48
N GLU A 55 -1.53 -2.18 8.82
CA GLU A 55 -1.58 -2.66 10.20
C GLU A 55 -1.49 -4.17 10.22
N ARG A 56 -1.22 -4.76 11.39
CA ARG A 56 -1.30 -6.20 11.60
C ARG A 56 -2.77 -6.65 11.67
N GLU A 57 -3.01 -7.96 11.66
CA GLU A 57 -4.37 -8.50 11.78
C GLU A 57 -5.07 -8.08 13.09
N ASP A 58 -4.30 -7.85 14.15
CA ASP A 58 -4.80 -7.36 15.44
C ASP A 58 -4.96 -5.83 15.52
N GLY A 59 -4.66 -5.11 14.43
CA GLY A 59 -4.75 -3.65 14.35
C GLY A 59 -3.57 -2.89 14.95
N THR A 60 -2.48 -3.59 15.31
CA THR A 60 -1.26 -2.94 15.80
C THR A 60 -0.35 -2.47 14.67
N MET A 61 0.43 -1.42 14.95
CA MET A 61 1.44 -0.85 14.06
C MET A 61 2.47 -0.12 14.93
N THR A 62 3.73 -0.55 14.91
CA THR A 62 4.85 0.17 15.56
C THR A 62 5.70 0.96 14.56
N VAL A 63 6.68 1.71 15.05
CA VAL A 63 7.62 2.44 14.17
C VAL A 63 8.51 1.47 13.40
N GLU A 64 8.92 0.37 14.04
CA GLU A 64 9.68 -0.70 13.41
C GLU A 64 8.88 -1.39 12.30
N ASP A 65 7.56 -1.56 12.51
CA ASP A 65 6.65 -2.07 11.49
C ASP A 65 6.55 -1.12 10.29
N CYS A 66 6.50 0.20 10.52
CA CYS A 66 6.56 1.20 9.45
C CYS A 66 7.86 1.07 8.63
N GLU A 67 9.01 0.85 9.28
CA GLU A 67 10.27 0.62 8.58
C GLU A 67 10.26 -0.66 7.75
N GLU A 68 9.73 -1.76 8.31
CA GLU A 68 9.61 -3.05 7.62
C GLU A 68 8.74 -2.92 6.37
N VAL A 69 7.55 -2.33 6.52
CA VAL A 69 6.62 -2.06 5.43
C VAL A 69 7.27 -1.18 4.37
N SER A 70 7.91 -0.07 4.75
CA SER A 70 8.57 0.85 3.84
C SER A 70 9.65 0.15 2.99
N ARG A 71 10.49 -0.67 3.63
CA ARG A 71 11.53 -1.45 2.93
C ARG A 71 10.94 -2.52 2.02
N ALA A 72 9.82 -3.12 2.39
CA ALA A 72 9.17 -4.17 1.60
C ALA A 72 8.47 -3.63 0.35
N VAL A 73 7.75 -2.50 0.47
CA VAL A 73 6.95 -1.96 -0.64
C VAL A 73 7.77 -1.14 -1.64
N SER A 74 8.87 -0.50 -1.21
CA SER A 74 9.66 0.38 -2.08
C SER A 74 10.15 -0.32 -3.36
N PRO A 75 10.74 -1.55 -3.32
CA PRO A 75 11.17 -2.22 -4.54
C PRO A 75 10.02 -2.55 -5.51
N ALA A 76 8.82 -2.85 -5.00
CA ALA A 76 7.67 -3.13 -5.84
C ALA A 76 7.16 -1.85 -6.53
N LEU A 77 7.16 -0.72 -5.81
CA LEU A 77 6.83 0.58 -6.37
C LEU A 77 7.86 1.06 -7.40
N ASP A 78 9.14 0.79 -7.18
CA ASP A 78 10.23 1.14 -8.11
C ASP A 78 10.14 0.32 -9.41
N VAL A 79 9.75 -0.95 -9.33
CA VAL A 79 9.62 -1.83 -10.51
C VAL A 79 8.38 -1.48 -11.33
N GLU A 80 7.25 -1.28 -10.68
CA GLU A 80 5.96 -1.03 -11.35
C GLU A 80 5.79 0.44 -11.78
N ASP A 81 6.54 1.35 -11.16
CA ASP A 81 6.58 2.80 -11.36
C ASP A 81 5.22 3.42 -11.71
N PRO A 82 4.23 3.36 -10.82
CA PRO A 82 2.88 3.83 -11.12
C PRO A 82 2.76 5.36 -11.17
N ILE A 83 3.74 6.10 -10.61
CA ILE A 83 3.69 7.56 -10.46
C ILE A 83 4.88 8.19 -11.19
N GLU A 84 4.63 8.84 -12.34
CA GLU A 84 5.66 9.44 -13.18
C GLU A 84 6.43 10.64 -12.55
N LYS A 85 6.00 11.12 -11.38
CA LYS A 85 6.55 12.30 -10.71
C LYS A 85 7.20 11.90 -9.40
N ALA A 86 8.26 12.61 -9.02
CA ALA A 86 8.87 12.46 -7.69
C ALA A 86 7.82 12.67 -6.59
N TYR A 87 7.84 11.79 -5.59
CA TYR A 87 6.93 11.82 -4.45
C TYR A 87 7.64 11.45 -3.15
N HIS A 88 7.02 11.80 -2.02
CA HIS A 88 7.38 11.35 -0.69
C HIS A 88 6.55 10.12 -0.32
N LEU A 89 7.20 9.04 0.08
CA LEU A 89 6.53 7.85 0.61
C LEU A 89 6.35 8.00 2.12
N GLU A 90 5.11 7.88 2.58
CA GLU A 90 4.74 7.85 4.01
C GLU A 90 4.02 6.53 4.32
N VAL A 91 4.42 5.91 5.43
CA VAL A 91 3.83 4.66 5.96
C VAL A 91 3.32 4.90 7.37
#